data_AF-A0A0R2FE05-F1
#
_entry.id   AF-A0A0R2FE05-F1
#
_cell.length_a   1.000
_cell.length_b   1.000
_cell.length_c   1.000
_cell.angle_alpha   90.00
_cell.angle_beta   90.00
_cell.angle_gamma   90.00
#
_symmetry.space_group_name_H-M   'P 1'
#
loop_
_entity.id
_entity.type
_entity.pdbx_description
1 polymer ?
#
loop_
_entity_poly.entity_id
_entity_poly.type
_entity_poly.pdbx_seq_one_letter_code
_entity_poly.pdbx_strand_id
1 'polypeptide(L)'
;MNLSEIIFKGYVPIVLSWIFPILMLFFAVFLEPNIQIGVFLLLLLAIIVGMLIPGIVISWLIIGLTTVGSGILLFGYLVIPVNDKVILLLAFPIEAILVNLVSNWLLKWRSLGPDIASIHRYGSVKNLV
;
A
#
# COMPACT_ATOMS: atom_id res chain seq x y z
N MET A 1 -22.58 -5.39 5.97
CA MET A 1 -21.60 -4.34 5.59
C MET A 1 -22.39 -3.23 4.93
N ASN A 2 -22.38 -2.01 5.48
CA ASN A 2 -23.14 -0.89 4.89
C ASN A 2 -22.47 -0.43 3.59
N LEU A 3 -23.26 0.04 2.62
CA LEU A 3 -22.76 0.48 1.31
C LEU A 3 -21.66 1.56 1.42
N SER A 4 -21.82 2.50 2.36
CA SER A 4 -20.81 3.52 2.69
C SER A 4 -19.49 2.92 3.19
N GLU A 5 -19.57 1.81 3.91
CA GLU A 5 -18.41 1.11 4.47
C GLU A 5 -17.60 0.39 3.39
N ILE A 6 -18.29 -0.15 2.36
CA ILE A 6 -17.67 -0.76 1.18
C ILE A 6 -16.96 0.30 0.35
N ILE A 7 -17.63 1.43 0.12
CA ILE A 7 -17.09 2.54 -0.66
C ILE A 7 -15.85 3.10 0.02
N PHE A 8 -15.92 3.39 1.32
CA PHE A 8 -14.84 4.03 2.05
C PHE A 8 -13.64 3.10 2.29
N LYS A 9 -13.88 1.83 2.65
CA LYS A 9 -12.78 0.88 2.94
C LYS A 9 -12.17 0.26 1.68
N GLY A 10 -12.85 0.32 0.55
CA GLY A 10 -12.38 -0.26 -0.73
C GLY A 10 -11.86 0.78 -1.71
N TYR A 11 -12.73 1.69 -2.15
CA TYR A 11 -12.42 2.60 -3.25
C TYR A 11 -11.41 3.67 -2.87
N VAL A 12 -11.48 4.21 -1.64
CA VAL A 12 -10.58 5.28 -1.21
C VAL A 12 -9.11 4.82 -1.16
N PRO A 13 -8.75 3.69 -0.52
CA PRO A 13 -7.38 3.19 -0.56
C PRO A 13 -6.88 2.87 -1.96
N ILE A 14 -7.74 2.33 -2.84
CA ILE A 14 -7.37 2.05 -4.22
C ILE A 14 -6.98 3.35 -4.91
N VAL A 15 -7.86 4.36 -4.90
CA VAL A 15 -7.59 5.65 -5.55
C VAL A 15 -6.35 6.31 -4.98
N LEU A 16 -6.17 6.31 -3.66
CA LEU A 16 -4.98 6.87 -3.01
C LEU A 16 -3.68 6.13 -3.38
N SER A 17 -3.72 4.80 -3.44
CA SER A 17 -2.56 3.98 -3.84
C SER A 17 -2.13 4.21 -5.29
N TRP A 18 -3.02 4.68 -6.17
CA TRP A 18 -2.63 5.09 -7.52
C TRP A 18 -2.16 6.55 -7.56
N ILE A 19 -2.83 7.45 -6.84
CA ILE A 19 -2.51 8.88 -6.87
C ILE A 19 -1.18 9.18 -6.19
N PHE A 20 -0.89 8.56 -5.06
CA PHE A 20 0.33 8.81 -4.29
C PHE A 20 1.63 8.56 -5.08
N PRO A 21 1.86 7.40 -5.72
CA PRO A 21 3.10 7.17 -6.46
C PRO A 21 3.20 8.08 -7.67
N ILE A 22 2.09 8.43 -8.33
CA ILE A 22 2.08 9.40 -9.44
C ILE A 22 2.53 10.78 -8.95
N LEU A 23 1.99 11.24 -7.82
CA LEU A 23 2.40 12.51 -7.21
C LEU A 23 3.88 12.50 -6.80
N MET A 24 4.35 11.42 -6.18
CA MET A 24 5.76 11.31 -5.78
C MET A 24 6.70 11.28 -6.97
N LEU A 25 6.34 10.58 -8.06
CA LEU A 25 7.11 10.59 -9.29
C LEU A 25 7.09 11.95 -9.99
N PHE A 26 5.97 12.66 -9.95
CA PHE A 26 5.89 14.04 -10.44
C PHE A 26 6.82 14.96 -9.66
N PHE A 27 6.83 14.89 -8.32
CA PHE A 27 7.78 15.64 -7.50
C PHE A 27 9.23 15.23 -7.74
N ALA A 28 9.48 13.94 -7.99
CA ALA A 28 10.82 13.43 -8.23
C ALA A 28 11.49 14.08 -9.45
N VAL A 29 10.72 14.51 -10.47
CA VAL A 29 11.26 15.20 -11.66
C VAL A 29 12.11 16.43 -11.30
N PHE A 30 11.84 17.07 -10.17
CA PHE A 30 12.58 18.25 -9.69
C PHE A 30 13.82 17.91 -8.83
N LEU A 31 14.06 16.63 -8.53
CA LEU A 31 15.17 16.15 -7.70
C LEU A 31 16.37 15.74 -8.55
N GLU A 32 17.53 15.56 -7.90
CA GLU A 32 18.72 15.03 -8.59
C GLU A 32 18.47 13.61 -9.16
N PRO A 33 19.11 13.23 -10.29
CA PRO A 33 18.87 11.93 -10.94
C PRO A 33 19.06 10.72 -10.02
N ASN A 34 20.04 10.77 -9.11
CA ASN A 34 20.27 9.68 -8.16
C ASN A 34 19.12 9.53 -7.15
N ILE A 35 18.53 10.66 -6.74
CA ILE A 35 17.41 10.71 -5.81
C ILE A 35 16.13 10.24 -6.51
N GLN A 36 15.94 10.60 -7.79
CA GLN A 36 14.84 10.10 -8.62
C GLN A 36 14.78 8.58 -8.66
N ILE A 37 15.92 7.94 -8.91
CA ILE A 37 16.04 6.48 -8.91
C ILE A 37 15.71 5.92 -7.51
N GLY A 38 16.20 6.58 -6.45
CA GLY A 38 15.86 6.23 -5.08
C GLY A 38 14.36 6.25 -4.79
N VAL A 39 13.66 7.32 -5.19
CA VAL A 39 12.19 7.43 -5.04
C VAL A 39 11.49 6.31 -5.81
N PHE A 40 11.88 6.06 -7.06
CA PHE A 40 11.29 5.00 -7.87
C PHE A 40 11.46 3.60 -7.22
N LEU A 41 12.67 3.28 -6.77
CA LEU A 41 12.96 2.00 -6.14
C LEU A 41 12.22 1.83 -4.80
N LEU A 42 12.08 2.90 -4.02
CA LEU A 42 11.32 2.88 -2.77
C LEU A 42 9.82 2.66 -3.01
N LEU A 43 9.24 3.29 -4.04
CA LEU A 43 7.85 3.07 -4.43
C LEU A 43 7.64 1.63 -4.92
N LEU A 44 8.56 1.10 -5.73
CA LEU A 44 8.49 -0.28 -6.22
C LEU A 44 8.59 -1.28 -5.05
N LEU A 45 9.52 -1.06 -4.12
CA LEU A 45 9.64 -1.87 -2.90
C LEU A 45 8.38 -1.78 -2.04
N ALA A 46 7.79 -0.58 -1.92
CA ALA A 46 6.55 -0.37 -1.17
C ALA A 46 5.38 -1.16 -1.76
N ILE A 47 5.26 -1.21 -3.09
CA ILE A 47 4.25 -2.04 -3.77
C ILE A 47 4.47 -3.52 -3.44
N ILE A 48 5.71 -4.01 -3.57
CA ILE A 48 6.02 -5.42 -3.26
C ILE A 48 5.67 -5.74 -1.80
N VAL A 49 6.10 -4.91 -0.85
CA VAL A 49 5.87 -5.12 0.59
C VAL A 49 4.38 -5.01 0.93
N GLY A 50 3.68 -4.02 0.39
CA GLY A 50 2.25 -3.82 0.62
C GLY A 50 1.37 -4.92 0.02
N MET A 51 1.85 -5.62 -1.02
CA MET A 51 1.15 -6.76 -1.63
C MET A 51 1.32 -8.08 -0.87
N LEU A 52 2.22 -8.14 0.11
CA LEU A 52 2.40 -9.34 0.94
C LEU A 52 1.14 -9.63 1.77
N ILE A 53 1.04 -10.86 2.28
CA ILE A 53 -0.14 -11.34 3.04
C ILE A 53 -0.38 -10.46 4.27
N PRO A 54 -1.53 -9.76 4.32
CA PRO A 54 -1.92 -8.88 5.41
C PRO A 54 -1.77 -9.48 6.79
N GLY A 55 -1.07 -8.77 7.67
CA GLY A 55 -0.95 -9.20 9.06
C GLY A 55 0.10 -8.40 9.82
N ILE A 56 0.22 -8.73 11.10
CA ILE A 56 1.15 -8.08 12.03
C ILE A 56 2.59 -8.09 11.53
N VAL A 57 2.98 -9.13 10.79
CA VAL A 57 4.33 -9.30 10.22
C VAL A 57 4.66 -8.19 9.23
N ILE A 58 3.70 -7.73 8.42
CA ILE A 58 3.93 -6.64 7.45
C ILE A 58 4.12 -5.31 8.15
N SER A 59 3.35 -5.03 9.20
CA SER A 59 3.55 -3.81 9.99
C SER A 59 4.96 -3.75 10.56
N TRP A 60 5.46 -4.87 11.12
CA TRP A 60 6.85 -4.97 11.57
C TRP A 60 7.87 -4.82 10.44
N LEU A 61 7.58 -5.37 9.27
CA LEU A 61 8.45 -5.23 8.09
C LEU A 61 8.54 -3.77 7.62
N ILE A 62 7.40 -3.07 7.53
CA ILE A 62 7.34 -1.66 7.15
C ILE A 62 8.12 -0.83 8.17
N ILE A 63 7.89 -1.04 9.47
CA ILE A 63 8.60 -0.33 10.54
C ILE A 63 10.10 -0.61 10.44
N GLY A 64 10.51 -1.89 10.40
CA GLY A 64 11.91 -2.28 10.36
C GLY A 64 12.66 -1.71 9.15
N LEU A 65 12.09 -1.82 7.95
CA LEU A 65 12.68 -1.27 6.73
C LEU A 65 12.73 0.27 6.76
N THR A 66 11.70 0.92 7.27
CA THR A 66 11.68 2.39 7.43
C THR A 66 12.73 2.84 8.44
N THR A 67 12.89 2.15 9.56
CA THR A 67 13.91 2.45 10.57
C THR A 67 15.32 2.26 10.01
N VAL A 68 15.58 1.15 9.30
CA VAL A 68 16.88 0.91 8.66
C VAL A 68 17.16 1.96 7.58
N GLY A 69 16.21 2.22 6.68
CA GLY A 69 16.34 3.23 5.63
C GLY A 69 16.54 4.63 6.21
N SER A 70 15.82 4.97 7.28
CA SER A 70 15.98 6.23 8.00
C SER A 70 17.34 6.35 8.65
N GLY A 71 17.83 5.27 9.27
CA GLY A 71 19.17 5.23 9.84
C GLY A 71 20.24 5.53 8.78
N ILE A 72 20.13 4.93 7.60
CA ILE A 72 21.05 5.14 6.48
C ILE A 72 20.94 6.57 5.93
N LEU A 73 19.73 7.11 5.75
CA LEU A 73 19.53 8.45 5.17
C LEU A 73 19.93 9.59 6.12
N LEU A 74 19.68 9.43 7.42
CA LEU A 74 19.95 10.45 8.43
C LEU A 74 21.38 10.40 8.94
N PHE A 75 21.92 9.20 9.19
CA PHE A 75 23.25 9.03 9.78
C PHE A 75 24.32 8.54 8.80
N GLY A 76 23.94 8.07 7.62
CA GLY A 76 24.88 7.77 6.55
C GLY A 76 25.47 9.04 5.95
N TYR A 77 26.70 8.92 5.43
CA TYR A 77 27.39 10.00 4.71
C TYR A 77 26.78 10.19 3.31
N LEU A 78 25.50 10.57 3.26
CA LEU A 78 24.77 10.91 2.05
C LEU A 78 24.56 12.42 2.04
N VAL A 79 25.31 13.09 1.16
CA VAL A 79 25.22 14.54 0.92
C VAL A 79 23.97 14.81 0.08
N ILE A 80 22.80 14.74 0.72
CA ILE A 80 21.49 15.00 0.12
C ILE A 80 20.85 16.18 0.87
N PRO A 81 20.21 17.14 0.17
CA PRO A 81 19.45 18.20 0.82
C PRO A 81 18.40 17.64 1.78
N VAL A 82 18.18 18.30 2.92
CA VAL A 82 17.25 17.83 3.97
C VAL A 82 15.84 17.63 3.41
N ASN A 83 15.39 18.51 2.51
CA ASN A 83 14.07 18.42 1.88
C ASN A 83 13.90 17.13 1.09
N ASP A 84 14.93 16.70 0.36
CA ASP A 84 14.89 15.51 -0.49
C ASP A 84 14.98 14.23 0.36
N LYS A 85 15.69 14.28 1.49
CA LYS A 85 15.68 13.19 2.47
C LYS A 85 14.29 12.93 3.01
N VAL A 86 13.50 13.97 3.27
CA VAL A 86 12.11 13.82 3.77
C VAL A 86 11.24 13.09 2.74
N ILE A 87 11.38 13.43 1.45
CA ILE A 87 10.65 12.75 0.36
C ILE A 87 10.98 11.26 0.37
N LEU A 88 12.27 10.90 0.41
CA LEU A 88 12.72 9.50 0.46
C LEU A 88 12.22 8.75 1.71
N LEU A 89 12.26 9.40 2.88
CA LEU A 89 11.81 8.81 4.15
C LEU A 89 10.31 8.48 4.15
N LEU A 90 9.51 9.32 3.50
CA LEU A 90 8.05 9.19 3.49
C LEU A 90 7.52 8.32 2.34
N ALA A 91 8.26 8.24 1.22
CA ALA A 91 7.82 7.51 0.02
C ALA A 91 7.46 6.05 0.32
N PHE A 92 8.37 5.33 0.98
CA PHE A 92 8.18 3.92 1.26
C PHE A 92 7.05 3.62 2.25
N PRO A 93 7.05 4.15 3.49
CA PRO A 93 6.05 3.74 4.49
C PRO A 93 4.63 4.13 4.09
N ILE A 94 4.44 5.29 3.46
CA ILE A 94 3.10 5.73 3.06
C ILE A 94 2.56 4.82 1.95
N GLU A 95 3.34 4.59 0.90
CA GLU A 95 2.90 3.75 -0.20
C GLU A 95 2.68 2.30 0.24
N ALA A 96 3.55 1.77 1.10
CA ALA A 96 3.43 0.40 1.59
C ALA A 96 2.14 0.21 2.41
N ILE A 97 1.74 1.21 3.20
CA ILE A 97 0.48 1.21 3.94
C ILE A 97 -0.72 1.28 2.98
N LEU A 98 -0.69 2.17 1.98
CA LEU A 98 -1.78 2.32 1.01
C LEU A 98 -2.01 1.02 0.23
N VAL A 99 -0.94 0.44 -0.32
CA VAL A 99 -0.99 -0.84 -1.04
C VAL A 99 -1.45 -1.96 -0.09
N ASN A 100 -1.01 -1.97 1.17
CA ASN A 100 -1.49 -2.95 2.14
C ASN A 100 -3.00 -2.85 2.38
N LEU A 101 -3.55 -1.64 2.52
CA LEU A 101 -5.00 -1.46 2.66
C LEU A 101 -5.77 -2.01 1.46
N VAL A 102 -5.25 -1.81 0.24
CA VAL A 102 -5.84 -2.38 -0.99
C VAL A 102 -5.77 -3.91 -0.97
N SER A 103 -4.63 -4.49 -0.64
CA SER A 103 -4.43 -5.94 -0.51
C SER A 103 -5.37 -6.57 0.51
N ASN A 104 -5.54 -5.94 1.69
CA ASN A 104 -6.46 -6.37 2.75
C ASN A 104 -7.90 -6.42 2.23
N TRP A 105 -8.31 -5.36 1.53
CA TRP A 105 -9.65 -5.25 0.99
C TRP A 105 -9.90 -6.30 -0.10
N LEU A 106 -8.97 -6.46 -1.05
CA LEU A 106 -9.06 -7.46 -2.13
C LEU A 106 -9.17 -8.90 -1.59
N LEU A 107 -8.37 -9.25 -0.58
CA LEU A 107 -8.42 -10.58 0.03
C LEU A 107 -9.74 -10.83 0.77
N LYS A 108 -10.25 -9.82 1.49
CA LYS A 108 -11.56 -9.92 2.14
C LYS A 108 -12.68 -10.08 1.11
N TRP A 109 -12.61 -9.34 0.00
CA TRP A 109 -13.57 -9.46 -1.09
C TRP A 109 -13.55 -10.86 -1.73
N ARG A 110 -12.35 -11.40 -1.99
CA ARG A 110 -12.17 -12.77 -2.49
C ARG A 110 -12.76 -13.82 -1.53
N SER A 111 -12.62 -13.62 -0.23
CA SER A 111 -13.16 -14.53 0.78
C SER A 111 -14.69 -14.52 0.86
N LEU A 112 -15.35 -13.42 0.46
CA LEU A 112 -16.82 -13.31 0.52
C LEU A 112 -17.52 -13.95 -0.70
N GLY A 113 -16.83 -14.11 -1.82
CA GLY A 113 -17.39 -14.73 -3.03
C GLY A 113 -17.93 -16.17 -2.82
N PRO A 114 -17.19 -17.07 -2.14
CA PRO A 114 -17.66 -18.42 -1.82
C PRO A 114 -18.92 -18.46 -0.95
N ASP A 115 -19.06 -17.53 0.01
CA ASP A 115 -20.20 -17.48 0.93
C ASP A 115 -21.48 -17.02 0.23
N ILE A 116 -21.38 -16.07 -0.70
CA ILE A 116 -22.54 -15.61 -1.49
C ILE A 116 -23.04 -16.73 -2.40
N ALA A 117 -22.13 -17.50 -3.00
CA ALA A 117 -22.47 -18.63 -3.86
C ALA A 117 -23.16 -19.77 -3.08
N SER A 118 -22.74 -20.04 -1.84
CA SER A 118 -23.36 -21.07 -1.01
C SER A 118 -24.78 -20.68 -0.54
N ILE A 119 -24.99 -19.41 -0.18
CA ILE A 119 -26.32 -18.88 0.19
C ILE A 119 -27.31 -18.99 -0.98
N HIS A 120 -26.88 -18.66 -2.20
CA HIS A 120 -27.73 -18.80 -3.40
C HIS A 120 -28.18 -20.25 -3.64
N ARG A 121 -27.29 -21.21 -3.38
CA ARG A 121 -27.57 -22.65 -3.52
C ARG A 121 -28.56 -23.16 -2.48
N TYR A 122 -28.51 -22.64 -1.24
CA TYR A 122 -29.49 -22.96 -0.22
C TYR A 122 -30.87 -22.34 -0.50
N GLY A 123 -30.91 -21.10 -0.99
CA GLY A 123 -32.16 -20.44 -1.39
C GLY A 123 -32.86 -21.14 -2.56
N SER A 124 -32.11 -21.62 -3.55
CA SER A 124 -32.68 -22.35 -4.70
C SER A 124 -33.26 -23.71 -4.32
N VAL A 125 -32.67 -24.40 -3.34
CA VAL A 125 -33.17 -25.71 -2.86
C VAL A 125 -34.47 -25.55 -2.06
N LYS A 126 -34.62 -24.48 -1.29
CA LYS A 126 -35.85 -24.23 -0.51
C LYS A 126 -37.06 -23.85 -1.37
N ASN A 127 -36.84 -23.23 -2.54
CA ASN A 127 -37.91 -22.89 -3.49
C ASN A 127 -38.38 -24.08 -4.34
N LEU A 128 -37.77 -25.27 -4.16
CA LEU A 128 -38.15 -26.52 -4.84
C LEU A 128 -38.87 -27.52 -3.89
N VAL A 129 -39.12 -27.13 -2.63
CA VAL A 129 -39.89 -27.88 -1.63
C VAL A 129 -41.16 -27.09 -1.30
#